data_AF-A0A7X6Y0Q0-F1
#
_entry.id   AF-A0A7X6Y0Q0-F1
#
_cell.length_a   1.000
_cell.length_b   1.000
_cell.length_c   1.000
_cell.angle_alpha   90.00
_cell.angle_beta   90.00
_cell.angle_gamma   90.00
#
_symmetry.space_group_name_H-M   'P 1'
#
loop_
_entity.id
_entity.type
_entity.pdbx_description
1 polymer ?
#
loop_
_entity_poly.entity_id
_entity_poly.type
_entity_poly.pdbx_seq_one_letter_code
_entity_poly.pdbx_strand_id
1 'polypeptide(L)'
;MDFSKNNEPVLNDSANIVHINSAGDDTVTVDAGAAGNGNAKPAVDARAGVLRVNPDAEIEKTMQMRETFNKLFNNLLQQGIDFDRIPGTDKPTLLKPGADLLCQVFHFASGEPKLLSSIEDFQKGIFSYTVAVPIIHRDTQTLVSTGIGSANSYEVKYKYRYVDSEKGERVRVLNPDPADQQNTLVKMAAKRAYIDGVLKATGASRMFTQDVEDMAWLAPEKASIKQINYIRMLYRNVEENKMLESISGITGRKVESLDEIYREEASKIIEERKKYTRS
;
A
#
# COMPACT_ATOMS: atom_id res chain seq x y z
N MET A 1 33.05 40.57 35.94
CA MET A 1 33.17 39.34 36.73
C MET A 1 32.39 38.27 36.01
N ASP A 2 33.14 37.32 35.47
CA ASP A 2 32.69 36.07 34.86
C ASP A 2 31.67 35.34 35.71
N PHE A 3 30.77 34.58 35.06
CA PHE A 3 30.78 33.11 35.14
C PHE A 3 29.89 32.55 34.03
N SER A 4 30.54 32.11 32.95
CA SER A 4 30.04 31.03 32.11
C SER A 4 30.14 29.71 32.88
N LYS A 5 29.15 28.82 32.71
CA LYS A 5 29.34 27.38 32.47
C LYS A 5 28.00 26.62 32.45
N ASN A 6 27.72 26.09 31.25
CA ASN A 6 27.41 24.70 30.95
C ASN A 6 26.30 24.00 31.74
N ASN A 7 25.20 23.70 31.04
CA ASN A 7 24.39 22.53 31.35
C ASN A 7 23.95 21.88 30.03
N GLU A 8 24.81 21.01 29.48
CA GLU A 8 24.40 20.01 28.48
C GLU A 8 23.73 18.84 29.20
N PRO A 9 22.59 18.32 28.72
CA PRO A 9 22.07 17.04 29.20
C PRO A 9 22.85 15.88 28.58
N VAL A 10 23.40 15.07 29.48
CA VAL A 10 24.17 13.85 29.26
C VAL A 10 23.35 12.79 28.50
N LEU A 11 23.88 12.33 27.37
CA LEU A 11 23.46 11.10 26.68
C LEU A 11 23.69 9.91 27.61
N ASN A 12 22.61 9.25 28.02
CA ASN A 12 22.68 7.99 28.75
C ASN A 12 22.48 6.84 27.76
N ASP A 13 23.57 6.39 27.15
CA ASP A 13 23.62 5.14 26.40
C ASP A 13 23.54 3.97 27.38
N SER A 14 22.46 3.21 27.31
CA SER A 14 22.32 1.92 28.00
C SER A 14 21.53 0.98 27.11
N ALA A 15 22.15 0.57 26.00
CA ALA A 15 21.73 -0.58 25.22
C ALA A 15 22.12 -1.86 25.99
N ASN A 16 21.16 -2.47 26.67
CA ASN A 16 21.28 -3.82 27.21
C ASN A 16 21.29 -4.82 26.04
N ILE A 17 22.48 -5.22 25.61
CA ILE A 17 22.70 -6.36 24.71
C ILE A 17 22.89 -7.61 25.58
N VAL A 18 21.87 -8.47 25.63
CA VAL A 18 21.99 -9.79 26.27
C VAL A 18 22.63 -10.75 25.26
N HIS A 19 23.92 -11.04 25.48
CA HIS A 19 24.62 -12.16 24.87
C HIS A 19 24.16 -13.48 25.52
N ILE A 20 23.56 -14.36 24.73
CA ILE A 20 23.31 -15.76 25.08
C ILE A 20 24.52 -16.60 24.69
N ASN A 21 25.28 -17.05 25.68
CA ASN A 21 26.37 -18.02 25.52
C ASN A 21 25.81 -19.43 25.40
N SER A 22 26.13 -20.16 24.31
CA SER A 22 25.90 -21.61 24.23
C SER A 22 27.17 -22.34 24.68
N ALA A 23 27.07 -23.10 25.76
CA ALA A 23 28.16 -23.92 26.28
C ALA A 23 28.01 -25.39 25.85
N GLY A 24 29.15 -26.00 25.52
CA GLY A 24 29.44 -27.41 25.80
C GLY A 24 29.01 -28.43 24.75
N ASP A 25 29.90 -28.73 23.81
CA ASP A 25 29.88 -29.94 22.97
C ASP A 25 30.83 -30.96 23.63
N ASP A 26 30.27 -31.98 24.29
CA ASP A 26 31.03 -33.10 24.87
C ASP A 26 30.79 -34.36 24.03
N THR A 27 31.83 -34.74 23.30
CA THR A 27 31.98 -35.97 22.54
C THR A 27 32.11 -37.19 23.48
N VAL A 28 31.28 -38.23 23.32
CA VAL A 28 31.57 -39.58 23.86
C VAL A 28 31.08 -40.67 22.89
N THR A 29 32.08 -41.30 22.26
CA THR A 29 32.26 -42.70 21.81
C THR A 29 31.05 -43.60 21.51
N VAL A 30 31.05 -44.11 20.28
CA VAL A 30 30.37 -45.33 19.82
C VAL A 30 31.01 -46.58 20.42
N ASP A 31 30.18 -47.51 20.93
CA ASP A 31 30.57 -48.91 21.06
C ASP A 31 29.39 -49.84 20.70
N ALA A 32 29.71 -50.91 19.99
CA ALA A 32 28.78 -51.83 19.36
C ALA A 32 28.58 -53.08 20.23
N GLY A 33 27.32 -53.55 20.39
CA GLY A 33 27.10 -54.83 21.09
C GLY A 33 25.64 -55.28 21.23
N ALA A 34 25.27 -56.24 20.37
CA ALA A 34 24.42 -57.43 20.60
C ALA A 34 22.99 -57.34 21.23
N ALA A 35 22.02 -57.68 20.36
CA ALA A 35 20.86 -58.58 20.53
C ALA A 35 20.20 -58.81 21.92
N GLY A 36 18.91 -58.50 22.02
CA GLY A 36 18.00 -58.99 23.06
C GLY A 36 16.53 -58.71 22.72
N ASN A 37 15.80 -59.76 22.37
CA ASN A 37 14.38 -59.75 21.99
C ASN A 37 13.49 -59.66 23.25
N GLY A 38 12.64 -58.63 23.35
CA GLY A 38 11.75 -58.43 24.49
C GLY A 38 10.62 -57.46 24.15
N ASN A 39 9.41 -57.99 23.99
CA ASN A 39 8.20 -57.27 23.64
C ASN A 39 7.72 -56.40 24.83
N ALA A 40 8.19 -55.15 24.90
CA ALA A 40 7.73 -54.16 25.87
C ALA A 40 6.83 -53.13 25.17
N LYS A 41 5.63 -52.91 25.75
CA LYS A 41 4.66 -51.88 25.34
C LYS A 41 5.37 -50.53 25.15
N PRO A 42 5.09 -49.76 24.08
CA PRO A 42 5.72 -48.45 23.95
C PRO A 42 5.14 -47.53 25.03
N ALA A 43 6.02 -47.09 25.92
CA ALA A 43 5.78 -45.97 26.81
C ALA A 43 5.56 -44.73 25.94
N VAL A 44 4.46 -44.02 26.17
CA VAL A 44 4.18 -42.72 25.56
C VAL A 44 5.17 -41.70 26.12
N ASP A 45 6.27 -41.52 25.40
CA ASP A 45 7.30 -40.54 25.72
C ASP A 45 6.80 -39.16 25.27
N ALA A 46 6.38 -38.36 26.26
CA ALA A 46 5.86 -37.01 26.08
C ALA A 46 7.03 -36.04 25.84
N ARG A 47 7.50 -35.95 24.59
CA ARG A 47 8.42 -34.89 24.15
C ARG A 47 7.97 -34.29 22.82
N ALA A 48 7.48 -33.04 22.92
CA ALA A 48 7.32 -32.05 21.86
C ALA A 48 6.81 -32.59 20.50
N GLY A 49 5.49 -32.69 20.37
CA GLY A 49 4.82 -32.89 19.09
C GLY A 49 5.07 -31.70 18.17
N VAL A 50 6.09 -31.81 17.30
CA VAL A 50 6.10 -31.08 16.04
C VAL A 50 4.83 -31.48 15.31
N LEU A 51 3.89 -30.55 15.14
CA LEU A 51 2.67 -30.77 14.36
C LEU A 51 3.08 -31.40 13.03
N ARG A 52 2.68 -32.65 12.81
CA ARG A 52 2.77 -33.29 11.49
C ARG A 52 1.76 -32.59 10.60
N VAL A 53 2.18 -31.51 9.95
CA VAL A 53 1.40 -30.87 8.89
C VAL A 53 1.35 -31.86 7.73
N ASN A 54 0.14 -32.24 7.28
CA ASN A 54 -0.01 -33.01 6.05
C ASN A 54 0.13 -32.02 4.88
N PRO A 55 1.26 -32.04 4.13
CA PRO A 55 1.51 -31.06 3.08
C PRO A 55 0.45 -31.10 1.98
N ASP A 56 -0.10 -32.28 1.66
CA ASP A 56 -1.10 -32.42 0.60
C ASP A 56 -2.43 -31.77 0.97
N ALA A 57 -2.86 -31.93 2.23
CA ALA A 57 -4.08 -31.30 2.74
C ALA A 57 -3.95 -29.76 2.80
N GLU A 58 -2.76 -29.26 3.13
CA GLU A 58 -2.50 -27.82 3.19
C GLU A 58 -2.44 -27.21 1.77
N ILE A 59 -1.90 -27.95 0.80
CA ILE A 59 -1.92 -27.58 -0.62
C ILE A 59 -3.37 -27.51 -1.12
N GLU A 60 -4.19 -28.52 -0.84
CA GLU A 60 -5.58 -28.57 -1.26
C GLU A 60 -6.39 -27.40 -0.68
N LYS A 61 -6.23 -27.12 0.62
CA LYS A 61 -6.84 -25.97 1.29
C LYS A 61 -6.41 -24.64 0.67
N THR A 62 -5.12 -24.49 0.36
CA THR A 62 -4.58 -23.29 -0.30
C THR A 62 -5.14 -23.14 -1.72
N MET A 63 -5.30 -24.23 -2.47
CA MET A 63 -5.90 -24.22 -3.81
C MET A 63 -7.38 -23.82 -3.77
N GLN A 64 -8.16 -24.38 -2.84
CA GLN A 64 -9.56 -24.01 -2.65
C GLN A 64 -9.70 -22.53 -2.25
N MET A 65 -8.83 -22.05 -1.36
CA MET A 65 -8.83 -20.65 -0.93
C MET A 65 -8.51 -19.72 -2.11
N ARG A 66 -7.57 -20.12 -2.95
CA ARG A 66 -7.22 -19.38 -4.18
C ARG A 66 -8.35 -19.37 -5.20
N GLU A 67 -9.03 -20.50 -5.40
CA GLU A 67 -10.15 -20.57 -6.34
C GLU A 67 -11.33 -19.71 -5.86
N THR A 68 -11.64 -19.78 -4.56
CA THR A 68 -12.65 -18.94 -3.91
C THR A 68 -12.31 -17.46 -4.07
N PHE A 69 -11.05 -17.08 -3.85
CA PHE A 69 -10.57 -15.72 -4.05
C PHE A 69 -10.71 -15.24 -5.50
N ASN A 70 -10.31 -16.06 -6.48
CA ASN A 70 -10.45 -15.72 -7.89
C ASN A 70 -11.92 -15.54 -8.30
N LYS A 71 -12.82 -16.39 -7.80
CA LYS A 71 -14.27 -16.24 -8.00
C LYS A 71 -14.78 -14.95 -7.38
N LEU A 72 -14.29 -14.60 -6.20
CA LEU A 72 -14.63 -13.35 -5.55
C LEU A 72 -14.18 -12.14 -6.35
N PHE A 73 -12.92 -12.15 -6.80
CA PHE A 73 -12.33 -11.05 -7.53
C PHE A 73 -13.09 -10.77 -8.83
N ASN A 74 -13.42 -11.81 -9.60
CA ASN A 74 -14.08 -11.63 -10.89
C ASN A 74 -15.56 -11.26 -10.79
N ASN A 75 -16.23 -11.60 -9.68
CA ASN A 75 -17.70 -11.46 -9.58
C ASN A 75 -18.16 -10.41 -8.56
N LEU A 76 -17.34 -10.11 -7.56
CA LEU A 76 -17.75 -9.31 -6.40
C LEU A 76 -17.08 -7.93 -6.37
N LEU A 77 -15.79 -7.85 -6.74
CA LEU A 77 -15.05 -6.61 -6.68
C LEU A 77 -15.32 -5.73 -7.90
N GLN A 78 -15.64 -4.45 -7.65
CA GLN A 78 -15.90 -3.45 -8.67
C GLN A 78 -14.72 -2.50 -8.82
N GLN A 79 -14.24 -2.33 -10.06
CA GLN A 79 -13.21 -1.35 -10.37
C GLN A 79 -13.71 0.08 -10.09
N GLY A 80 -12.88 0.90 -9.47
CA GLY A 80 -13.19 2.28 -9.05
C GLY A 80 -13.84 2.39 -7.67
N ILE A 81 -14.30 1.28 -7.08
CA ILE A 81 -14.86 1.24 -5.72
C ILE A 81 -13.99 0.38 -4.82
N ASP A 82 -13.79 -0.89 -5.20
CA ASP A 82 -13.10 -1.88 -4.38
C ASP A 82 -11.62 -1.99 -4.71
N PHE A 83 -11.26 -1.75 -5.96
CA PHE A 83 -9.88 -1.67 -6.43
C PHE A 83 -9.76 -0.66 -7.56
N ASP A 84 -8.55 -0.19 -7.82
CA ASP A 84 -8.27 0.66 -8.98
C ASP A 84 -6.96 0.26 -9.65
N ARG A 85 -6.74 0.69 -10.89
CA ARG A 85 -5.48 0.48 -11.60
C ARG A 85 -4.82 1.80 -11.87
N ILE A 86 -3.65 1.99 -11.28
CA ILE A 86 -2.89 3.23 -11.44
C ILE A 86 -2.08 3.15 -12.73
N PRO A 87 -2.09 4.22 -13.55
CA PRO A 87 -1.26 4.26 -14.74
C PRO A 87 0.21 4.00 -14.43
N GLY A 88 0.82 3.06 -15.14
CA GLY A 88 2.21 2.66 -14.93
C GLY A 88 2.44 1.53 -13.93
N THR A 89 1.39 0.92 -13.37
CA THR A 89 1.51 -0.27 -12.50
C THR A 89 1.01 -1.54 -13.19
N ASP A 90 1.75 -2.63 -13.01
CA ASP A 90 1.39 -3.92 -13.61
C ASP A 90 0.11 -4.50 -12.99
N LYS A 91 -0.04 -4.37 -11.66
CA LYS A 91 -1.19 -4.87 -10.91
C LYS A 91 -2.09 -3.72 -10.43
N PRO A 92 -3.40 -3.97 -10.25
CA PRO A 92 -4.30 -3.05 -9.55
C PRO A 92 -3.92 -2.90 -8.09
N THR A 93 -4.42 -1.85 -7.45
CA THR A 93 -4.31 -1.59 -6.02
C THR A 93 -5.66 -1.82 -5.35
N LEU A 94 -5.64 -2.44 -4.17
CA LEU A 94 -6.84 -2.71 -3.40
C LEU A 94 -7.24 -1.43 -2.64
N LEU A 95 -8.51 -1.04 -2.72
CA LEU A 95 -9.04 0.08 -1.96
C LEU A 95 -9.68 -0.41 -0.66
N LYS A 96 -9.92 0.51 0.27
CA LYS A 96 -10.52 0.18 1.57
C LYS A 96 -11.85 -0.59 1.46
N PRO A 97 -12.82 -0.20 0.60
CA PRO A 97 -14.05 -0.98 0.42
C PRO A 97 -13.80 -2.43 0.02
N GLY A 98 -12.84 -2.66 -0.88
CA GLY A 98 -12.45 -4.02 -1.29
C GLY A 98 -11.82 -4.81 -0.14
N ALA A 99 -10.97 -4.18 0.67
CA ALA A 99 -10.41 -4.82 1.86
C ALA A 99 -11.49 -5.18 2.90
N ASP A 100 -12.46 -4.30 3.13
CA ASP A 100 -13.58 -4.53 4.05
C ASP A 100 -14.46 -5.71 3.53
N LEU A 101 -14.69 -5.77 2.22
CA LEU A 101 -15.44 -6.86 1.57
C LEU A 101 -14.72 -8.21 1.66
N LEU A 102 -13.40 -8.22 1.46
CA LEU A 102 -12.57 -9.40 1.70
C LEU A 102 -12.66 -9.85 3.16
N CYS A 103 -12.58 -8.93 4.12
CA CYS A 103 -12.76 -9.28 5.52
C CYS A 103 -14.14 -9.90 5.79
N GLN A 104 -15.19 -9.41 5.15
CA GLN A 104 -16.53 -9.98 5.31
C GLN A 104 -16.60 -11.43 4.80
N VAL A 105 -16.04 -11.71 3.63
CA VAL A 105 -16.12 -13.05 3.02
C VAL A 105 -15.25 -14.07 3.74
N PHE A 106 -14.05 -13.68 4.16
CA PHE A 106 -13.14 -14.57 4.88
C PHE A 106 -13.38 -14.59 6.40
N HIS A 107 -14.46 -13.97 6.87
CA HIS A 107 -14.79 -13.88 8.30
C HIS A 107 -13.64 -13.28 9.12
N PHE A 108 -12.94 -12.30 8.58
CA PHE A 108 -11.87 -11.58 9.26
C PHE A 108 -12.38 -10.28 9.90
N ALA A 109 -11.67 -9.84 10.93
CA ALA A 109 -11.83 -8.55 11.56
C ALA A 109 -10.45 -7.93 11.82
N SER A 110 -10.35 -6.61 11.75
CA SER A 110 -9.18 -5.89 12.25
C SER A 110 -9.18 -5.91 13.77
N GLY A 111 -8.05 -6.31 14.36
CA GLY A 111 -7.77 -6.13 15.78
C GLY A 111 -7.39 -4.68 16.10
N GLU A 112 -7.01 -4.46 17.36
CA GLU A 112 -6.58 -3.14 17.83
C GLU A 112 -5.31 -2.68 17.10
N PRO A 113 -5.34 -1.52 16.42
CA PRO A 113 -4.16 -0.94 15.79
C PRO A 113 -3.09 -0.58 16.82
N LYS A 114 -1.83 -0.90 16.53
CA LYS A 114 -0.68 -0.59 17.38
C LYS A 114 0.18 0.46 16.70
N LEU A 115 0.38 1.60 17.36
CA LEU A 115 1.35 2.61 16.93
C LEU A 115 2.76 2.10 17.27
N LEU A 116 3.54 1.76 16.25
CA LEU A 116 4.91 1.22 16.40
C LEU A 116 5.95 2.34 16.53
N SER A 117 5.77 3.43 15.78
CA SER A 117 6.67 4.58 15.79
C SER A 117 5.89 5.86 15.49
N SER A 118 6.25 6.93 16.19
CA SER A 118 5.71 8.27 16.02
C SER A 118 6.84 9.29 16.17
N ILE A 119 7.01 10.14 15.16
CA ILE A 119 7.89 11.30 15.18
C ILE A 119 7.02 12.52 14.91
N GLU A 120 7.01 13.47 15.84
CA GLU A 120 6.26 14.73 15.72
C GLU A 120 7.16 15.90 16.10
N ASP A 121 7.55 16.70 15.11
CA ASP A 121 8.25 17.97 15.29
C ASP A 121 7.39 19.08 14.69
N PHE A 122 6.60 19.72 15.55
CA PHE A 122 5.71 20.81 15.16
C PHE A 122 6.46 22.07 14.70
N GLN A 123 7.71 22.26 15.13
CA GLN A 123 8.52 23.41 14.72
C GLN A 123 9.06 23.23 13.31
N LYS A 124 9.51 22.01 12.98
CA LYS A 124 10.06 21.67 11.64
C LYS A 124 9.01 21.12 10.67
N GLY A 125 7.81 20.80 11.14
CA GLY A 125 6.76 20.19 10.34
C GLY A 125 7.02 18.73 9.97
N ILE A 126 7.77 18.00 10.81
CA ILE A 126 8.13 16.60 10.56
C ILE A 126 7.15 15.71 11.31
N PHE A 127 6.36 14.95 10.55
CA PHE A 127 5.40 14.00 11.10
C PHE A 127 5.63 12.65 10.41
N SER A 128 5.83 11.58 11.18
CA SER A 128 6.03 10.24 10.65
C SER A 128 5.42 9.21 11.58
N TYR A 129 4.54 8.37 11.04
CA TYR A 129 3.84 7.33 11.80
C TYR A 129 4.04 5.98 11.14
N THR A 130 4.24 4.96 11.97
CA THR A 130 4.20 3.56 11.57
C THR A 130 3.20 2.84 12.46
N VAL A 131 2.20 2.21 11.85
CA VAL A 131 1.11 1.52 12.52
C VAL A 131 1.12 0.05 12.10
N ALA A 132 0.83 -0.86 13.03
CA ALA A 132 0.54 -2.25 12.77
C ALA A 132 -0.94 -2.55 13.05
N VAL A 133 -1.59 -3.31 12.16
CA VAL A 133 -2.99 -3.73 12.32
C VAL A 133 -3.05 -5.26 12.27
N PRO A 134 -3.41 -5.93 13.38
CA PRO A 134 -3.68 -7.36 13.39
C PRO A 134 -4.93 -7.69 12.58
N ILE A 135 -4.93 -8.80 11.83
CA ILE A 135 -6.13 -9.37 11.22
C ILE A 135 -6.44 -10.70 11.91
N ILE A 136 -7.66 -10.79 12.43
CA ILE A 136 -8.11 -11.88 13.29
C ILE A 136 -9.28 -12.59 12.61
N HIS A 137 -9.31 -13.91 12.67
CA HIS A 137 -10.46 -14.69 12.22
C HIS A 137 -11.57 -14.62 13.28
N ARG A 138 -12.77 -14.17 12.91
CA ARG A 138 -13.88 -13.87 13.82
C ARG A 138 -14.35 -15.10 14.59
N ASP A 139 -14.41 -16.26 13.94
CA ASP A 139 -14.99 -17.45 14.56
C ASP A 139 -14.00 -18.14 15.50
N THR A 140 -12.71 -18.15 15.13
CA THR A 140 -11.67 -18.86 15.88
C THR A 140 -10.86 -17.95 16.79
N GLN A 141 -11.06 -16.63 16.69
CA GLN A 141 -10.29 -15.58 17.39
C GLN A 141 -8.77 -15.71 17.21
N THR A 142 -8.33 -16.38 16.14
CA THR A 142 -6.93 -16.62 15.86
C THR A 142 -6.36 -15.44 15.09
N LEU A 143 -5.16 -15.00 15.47
CA LEU A 143 -4.38 -14.05 14.67
C LEU A 143 -3.96 -14.70 13.35
N VAL A 144 -4.44 -14.16 12.23
CA VAL A 144 -4.15 -14.68 10.88
C VAL A 144 -2.92 -13.99 10.29
N SER A 145 -2.88 -12.66 10.40
CA SER A 145 -1.77 -11.85 9.88
C SER A 145 -1.64 -10.55 10.68
N THR A 146 -0.56 -9.82 10.46
CA THR A 146 -0.42 -8.43 10.91
C THR A 146 0.09 -7.60 9.75
N GLY A 147 -0.66 -6.57 9.40
CA GLY A 147 -0.26 -5.60 8.41
C GLY A 147 0.50 -4.45 9.03
N ILE A 148 1.42 -3.84 8.26
CA ILE A 148 2.24 -2.70 8.68
C ILE A 148 2.08 -1.62 7.62
N GLY A 149 1.86 -0.39 8.06
CA GLY A 149 1.73 0.76 7.19
C GLY A 149 2.39 1.97 7.82
N SER A 150 2.99 2.80 7.00
CA SER A 150 3.58 4.06 7.42
C SER A 150 3.08 5.22 6.59
N ALA A 151 3.10 6.42 7.16
CA ALA A 151 2.86 7.65 6.44
C ALA A 151 3.68 8.80 7.06
N ASN A 152 4.21 9.70 6.23
CA ASN A 152 5.01 10.82 6.71
C ASN A 152 4.80 12.12 5.91
N SER A 153 5.11 13.26 6.53
CA SER A 153 4.95 14.60 5.94
C SER A 153 5.89 14.88 4.77
N TYR A 154 6.92 14.05 4.57
CA TYR A 154 7.84 14.17 3.43
C TYR A 154 7.35 13.45 2.16
N GLU A 155 6.28 12.64 2.25
CA GLU A 155 5.66 12.10 1.06
C GLU A 155 5.18 13.23 0.15
N VAL A 156 5.31 13.02 -1.16
CA VAL A 156 5.14 14.07 -2.16
C VAL A 156 3.73 14.71 -2.12
N LYS A 157 2.71 13.92 -1.78
CA LYS A 157 1.32 14.34 -1.59
C LYS A 157 1.11 15.28 -0.40
N TYR A 158 1.90 15.12 0.66
CA TYR A 158 1.77 15.89 1.90
C TYR A 158 2.79 17.04 1.96
N LYS A 159 3.98 16.82 1.41
CA LYS A 159 5.07 17.79 1.37
C LYS A 159 4.76 19.03 0.54
N TYR A 160 3.96 18.90 -0.53
CA TYR A 160 3.73 19.98 -1.48
C TYR A 160 2.26 20.40 -1.56
N ARG A 161 2.04 21.68 -1.90
CA ARG A 161 0.75 22.29 -2.24
C ARG A 161 0.83 22.92 -3.62
N TYR A 162 -0.28 22.90 -4.34
CA TYR A 162 -0.41 23.63 -5.58
C TYR A 162 -0.97 25.02 -5.29
N VAL A 163 -0.29 26.04 -5.80
CA VAL A 163 -0.74 27.43 -5.74
C VAL A 163 -0.70 28.00 -7.16
N ASP A 164 -1.63 28.92 -7.46
CA ASP A 164 -1.63 29.62 -8.74
C ASP A 164 -0.58 30.74 -8.67
N SER A 165 0.35 30.74 -9.63
CA SER A 165 1.33 31.80 -9.78
C SER A 165 0.67 33.08 -10.31
N GLU A 166 1.37 34.22 -10.21
CA GLU A 166 0.92 35.49 -10.79
C GLU A 166 0.66 35.41 -12.31
N LYS A 167 1.25 34.42 -12.98
CA LYS A 167 1.08 34.13 -14.42
C LYS A 167 -0.09 33.16 -14.70
N GLY A 168 -0.82 32.72 -13.68
CA GLY A 168 -1.92 31.75 -13.78
C GLY A 168 -1.47 30.29 -13.93
N GLU A 169 -0.21 29.98 -13.66
CA GLU A 169 0.33 28.62 -13.73
C GLU A 169 0.30 27.96 -12.35
N ARG A 170 -0.15 26.71 -12.26
CA ARG A 170 -0.08 25.96 -11.00
C ARG A 170 1.35 25.55 -10.69
N VAL A 171 1.93 26.11 -9.64
CA VAL A 171 3.26 25.77 -9.15
C VAL A 171 3.19 25.00 -7.85
N ARG A 172 4.17 24.13 -7.61
CA ARG A 172 4.28 23.34 -6.39
C ARG A 172 5.15 24.08 -5.39
N VAL A 173 4.59 24.40 -4.24
CA VAL A 173 5.30 25.00 -3.11
C VAL A 173 5.34 24.03 -1.94
N LEU A 174 6.28 24.21 -1.03
CA LEU A 174 6.31 23.46 0.23
C LEU A 174 5.01 23.73 1.00
N ASN A 175 4.47 22.71 1.66
CA ASN A 175 3.27 22.87 2.48
C ASN A 175 3.55 23.86 3.63
N PRO A 176 2.83 25.00 3.71
CA PRO A 176 3.02 25.98 4.79
C PRO A 176 2.57 25.45 6.15
N ASP A 177 1.58 24.54 6.16
CA ASP A 177 0.97 24.02 7.39
C ASP A 177 1.06 22.48 7.44
N PRO A 178 2.24 21.89 7.73
CA PRO A 178 2.38 20.45 7.86
C PRO A 178 1.60 19.87 9.04
N ALA A 179 1.41 20.64 10.11
CA ALA A 179 0.73 20.21 11.34
C ALA A 179 -0.74 19.83 11.12
N ASP A 180 -1.45 20.51 10.22
CA ASP A 180 -2.84 20.21 9.86
C ASP A 180 -3.02 18.79 9.30
N GLN A 181 -1.93 18.19 8.82
CA GLN A 181 -1.95 16.85 8.23
C GLN A 181 -1.68 15.74 9.24
N GLN A 182 -1.40 16.06 10.51
CA GLN A 182 -1.06 15.07 11.55
C GLN A 182 -2.06 13.89 11.57
N ASN A 183 -3.35 14.20 11.74
CA ASN A 183 -4.41 13.19 11.78
C ASN A 183 -4.58 12.46 10.44
N THR A 184 -4.35 13.16 9.33
CA THR A 184 -4.38 12.54 7.99
C THR A 184 -3.29 11.48 7.91
N LEU A 185 -2.06 11.78 8.33
CA LEU A 185 -0.95 10.84 8.30
C LEU A 185 -1.20 9.63 9.21
N VAL A 186 -1.72 9.83 10.43
CA VAL A 186 -2.08 8.72 11.33
C VAL A 186 -3.13 7.80 10.67
N LYS A 187 -4.22 8.37 10.15
CA LYS A 187 -5.27 7.59 9.48
C LYS A 187 -4.76 6.89 8.23
N MET A 188 -3.83 7.50 7.52
CA MET A 188 -3.22 6.93 6.32
C MET A 188 -2.30 5.76 6.64
N ALA A 189 -1.45 5.89 7.67
CA ALA A 189 -0.62 4.78 8.16
C ALA A 189 -1.49 3.60 8.59
N ALA A 190 -2.57 3.86 9.34
CA ALA A 190 -3.50 2.81 9.77
C ALA A 190 -4.26 2.16 8.59
N LYS A 191 -4.69 2.94 7.59
CA LYS A 191 -5.34 2.43 6.37
C LYS A 191 -4.40 1.50 5.59
N ARG A 192 -3.16 1.94 5.35
CA ARG A 192 -2.13 1.14 4.66
C ARG A 192 -1.84 -0.16 5.43
N ALA A 193 -1.70 -0.05 6.75
CA ALA A 193 -1.49 -1.21 7.63
C ALA A 193 -2.65 -2.20 7.55
N TYR A 194 -3.89 -1.72 7.55
CA TYR A 194 -5.07 -2.57 7.40
C TYR A 194 -5.09 -3.30 6.05
N ILE A 195 -4.89 -2.58 4.95
CA ILE A 195 -4.90 -3.14 3.60
C ILE A 195 -3.78 -4.18 3.42
N ASP A 196 -2.56 -3.88 3.87
CA ASP A 196 -1.45 -4.83 3.89
C ASP A 196 -1.79 -6.10 4.68
N GLY A 197 -2.41 -5.95 5.86
CA GLY A 197 -2.85 -7.06 6.69
C GLY A 197 -3.86 -7.95 5.98
N VAL A 198 -4.87 -7.36 5.34
CA VAL A 198 -5.90 -8.10 4.59
C VAL A 198 -5.30 -8.82 3.40
N LEU A 199 -4.41 -8.18 2.64
CA LEU A 199 -3.72 -8.80 1.50
C LEU A 199 -2.89 -10.01 1.94
N LYS A 200 -2.19 -9.91 3.08
CA LYS A 200 -1.46 -11.03 3.70
C LYS A 200 -2.38 -12.15 4.17
N ALA A 201 -3.48 -11.82 4.84
CA ALA A 201 -4.41 -12.80 5.39
C ALA A 201 -5.14 -13.60 4.30
N THR A 202 -5.43 -12.97 3.17
CA THR A 202 -6.20 -13.56 2.06
C THR A 202 -5.32 -14.15 0.95
N GLY A 203 -4.00 -13.91 0.96
CA GLY A 203 -3.09 -14.28 -0.13
C GLY A 203 -3.26 -13.44 -1.40
N ALA A 204 -3.96 -12.31 -1.30
CA ALA A 204 -4.33 -11.45 -2.42
C ALA A 204 -3.17 -10.61 -2.99
N SER A 205 -2.01 -10.58 -2.32
CA SER A 205 -0.80 -9.86 -2.76
C SER A 205 -0.29 -10.31 -4.14
N ARG A 206 -0.71 -11.49 -4.62
CA ARG A 206 -0.43 -11.91 -5.99
C ARG A 206 -1.15 -11.03 -7.02
N MET A 207 -2.37 -10.62 -6.73
CA MET A 207 -3.26 -9.91 -7.65
C MET A 207 -3.21 -8.40 -7.48
N PHE A 208 -2.95 -7.92 -6.26
CA PHE A 208 -2.85 -6.49 -5.97
C PHE A 208 -1.43 -6.05 -5.66
N THR A 209 -1.08 -4.83 -6.05
CA THR A 209 0.08 -4.11 -5.52
C THR A 209 -0.24 -3.52 -4.15
N GLN A 210 0.72 -3.60 -3.23
CA GLN A 210 0.58 -3.10 -1.85
C GLN A 210 0.88 -1.59 -1.73
N ASP A 211 1.68 -1.02 -2.63
CA ASP A 211 2.38 0.25 -2.35
C ASP A 211 2.01 1.42 -3.26
N VAL A 212 0.88 1.33 -3.97
CA VAL A 212 0.55 2.34 -4.99
C VAL A 212 -0.78 3.03 -4.80
N GLU A 213 -1.67 2.59 -3.91
CA GLU A 213 -3.01 3.20 -3.69
C GLU A 213 -3.03 4.72 -3.55
N ASP A 214 -1.95 5.32 -3.05
CA ASP A 214 -1.81 6.76 -2.86
C ASP A 214 -0.99 7.48 -3.94
N MET A 215 -0.50 6.75 -4.95
CA MET A 215 0.25 7.25 -6.10
C MET A 215 -0.65 7.85 -7.18
N ALA A 216 -1.97 7.93 -6.97
CA ALA A 216 -2.88 8.65 -7.88
C ALA A 216 -2.46 10.12 -8.10
N TRP A 217 -1.63 10.69 -7.22
CA TRP A 217 -1.04 12.02 -7.43
C TRP A 217 -0.01 12.08 -8.58
N LEU A 218 0.59 10.95 -8.97
CA LEU A 218 1.46 10.83 -10.15
C LEU A 218 0.66 10.70 -11.44
N ALA A 219 -0.63 10.32 -11.35
CA ALA A 219 -1.47 10.25 -12.52
C ALA A 219 -1.70 11.69 -13.03
N PRO A 220 -1.45 11.96 -14.31
CA PRO A 220 -1.67 13.28 -14.87
C PRO A 220 -3.14 13.70 -14.64
N GLU A 221 -3.37 14.93 -14.15
CA GLU A 221 -4.71 15.43 -13.86
C GLU A 221 -5.58 15.29 -15.12
N LYS A 222 -6.81 14.78 -15.01
CA LYS A 222 -7.76 14.81 -16.12
C LYS A 222 -8.07 16.24 -16.55
N ALA A 223 -8.36 16.43 -17.83
CA ALA A 223 -8.75 17.72 -18.35
C ALA A 223 -10.01 18.24 -17.65
N SER A 224 -10.03 19.54 -17.37
CA SER A 224 -11.21 20.19 -16.79
C SER A 224 -12.41 20.12 -17.75
N ILE A 225 -13.63 20.08 -17.22
CA ILE A 225 -14.89 20.21 -18.00
C ILE A 225 -14.83 21.41 -18.95
N LYS A 226 -14.22 22.53 -18.51
CA LYS A 226 -14.04 23.72 -19.34
C LYS A 226 -13.12 23.46 -20.54
N GLN A 227 -12.02 22.74 -20.34
CA GLN A 227 -11.09 22.37 -21.41
C GLN A 227 -11.76 21.41 -22.40
N ILE A 228 -12.47 20.38 -21.91
CA ILE A 228 -13.20 19.44 -22.77
C ILE A 228 -14.27 20.15 -23.61
N ASN A 229 -15.07 21.03 -23.00
CA ASN A 229 -16.07 21.81 -23.73
C ASN A 229 -15.43 22.74 -24.77
N TYR A 230 -14.27 23.31 -24.45
CA TYR A 230 -13.54 24.16 -25.39
C TYR A 230 -12.97 23.35 -26.57
N ILE A 231 -12.44 22.16 -26.32
CA ILE A 231 -12.02 21.23 -27.38
C ILE A 231 -13.21 20.88 -28.27
N ARG A 232 -14.35 20.50 -27.70
CA ARG A 232 -15.59 20.25 -28.48
C ARG A 232 -15.97 21.45 -29.34
N MET A 233 -15.87 22.67 -28.81
CA MET A 233 -16.12 23.89 -29.58
C MET A 233 -15.15 24.09 -30.75
N LEU A 234 -13.85 23.80 -30.56
CA LEU A 234 -12.83 23.89 -31.61
C LEU A 234 -13.01 22.84 -32.73
N TYR A 235 -13.62 21.70 -32.40
CA TYR A 235 -13.92 20.62 -33.34
C TYR A 235 -15.39 20.56 -33.75
N ARG A 236 -16.19 21.62 -33.51
CA ARG A 236 -17.64 21.65 -33.74
C ARG A 236 -18.12 21.25 -35.15
N ASN A 237 -17.25 21.37 -36.16
CA ASN A 237 -17.54 21.07 -37.57
C ASN A 237 -16.79 19.82 -38.08
N VAL A 238 -16.26 19.01 -37.18
CA VAL A 238 -15.46 17.81 -37.49
C VAL A 238 -16.20 16.60 -36.94
N GLU A 239 -16.36 15.57 -37.78
CA GLU A 239 -16.88 14.27 -37.37
C GLU A 239 -16.07 13.69 -36.20
N GLU A 240 -16.77 13.07 -35.24
CA GLU A 240 -16.17 12.61 -33.97
C GLU A 240 -14.98 11.68 -34.19
N ASN A 241 -15.08 10.73 -35.12
CA ASN A 241 -13.98 9.82 -35.48
C ASN A 241 -12.72 10.56 -35.97
N LYS A 242 -12.90 11.60 -36.79
CA LYS A 242 -11.78 12.41 -37.32
C LYS A 242 -11.20 13.32 -36.25
N MET A 243 -12.03 13.82 -35.33
CA MET A 243 -11.56 14.57 -34.17
C MET A 243 -10.68 13.68 -33.28
N LEU A 244 -11.13 12.46 -32.95
CA LEU A 244 -10.39 11.54 -32.09
C LEU A 244 -9.09 11.08 -32.75
N GLU A 245 -9.07 10.87 -34.07
CA GLU A 245 -7.85 10.58 -34.82
C GLU A 245 -6.86 11.76 -34.78
N SER A 246 -7.35 12.98 -34.99
CA SER A 246 -6.53 14.20 -34.87
C SER A 246 -5.97 14.35 -33.46
N ILE A 247 -6.78 14.16 -32.42
CA ILE A 247 -6.36 14.23 -31.02
C ILE A 247 -5.33 13.14 -30.70
N SER A 248 -5.52 11.93 -31.23
CA SER A 248 -4.57 10.82 -31.05
C SER A 248 -3.21 11.14 -31.68
N GLY A 249 -3.20 11.81 -32.85
CA GLY A 249 -1.98 12.30 -33.49
C GLY A 249 -1.23 13.35 -32.65
N ILE A 250 -1.95 14.27 -32.01
CA ILE A 250 -1.35 15.33 -31.17
C ILE A 250 -0.82 14.78 -29.84
N THR A 251 -1.55 13.85 -29.24
CA THR A 251 -1.19 13.27 -27.93
C THR A 251 -0.17 12.14 -28.04
N GLY A 252 0.03 11.58 -29.25
CA GLY A 252 0.95 10.46 -29.47
C GLY A 252 0.46 9.13 -28.91
N ARG A 253 -0.81 9.04 -28.50
CA ARG A 253 -1.46 7.82 -28.02
C ARG A 253 -2.86 7.70 -28.61
N LYS A 254 -3.38 6.48 -28.69
CA LYS A 254 -4.76 6.26 -29.09
C LYS A 254 -5.71 6.80 -28.02
N VAL A 255 -6.63 7.68 -28.40
CA VAL A 255 -7.67 8.26 -27.53
C VAL A 255 -9.03 7.80 -28.03
N GLU A 256 -9.78 7.07 -27.20
CA GLU A 256 -11.09 6.53 -27.57
C GLU A 256 -12.25 7.42 -27.10
N SER A 257 -12.03 8.20 -26.04
CA SER A 257 -12.99 9.18 -25.52
C SER A 257 -12.31 10.46 -25.07
N LEU A 258 -13.03 11.60 -25.18
CA LEU A 258 -12.58 12.88 -24.65
C LEU A 258 -12.37 12.86 -23.12
N ASP A 259 -13.04 11.96 -22.40
CA ASP A 259 -12.93 11.81 -20.94
C ASP A 259 -11.60 11.19 -20.48
N GLU A 260 -10.80 10.71 -21.44
CA GLU A 260 -9.47 10.17 -21.22
C GLU A 260 -8.37 11.22 -21.33
N ILE A 261 -8.70 12.44 -21.79
CA ILE A 261 -7.71 13.49 -22.05
C ILE A 261 -7.20 14.07 -20.74
N TYR A 262 -5.87 14.17 -20.61
CA TYR A 262 -5.23 14.81 -19.48
C TYR A 262 -5.11 16.33 -19.67
N ARG A 263 -4.94 17.07 -18.57
CA ARG A 263 -4.89 18.52 -18.55
C ARG A 263 -3.79 19.10 -19.44
N GLU A 264 -2.61 18.47 -19.44
CA GLU A 264 -1.48 18.88 -20.30
C GLU A 264 -1.75 18.62 -21.78
N GLU A 265 -2.31 17.44 -22.09
CA GLU A 265 -2.75 17.07 -23.44
C GLU A 265 -3.82 18.03 -23.95
N ALA A 266 -4.81 18.36 -23.13
CA ALA A 266 -5.86 19.31 -23.47
C ALA A 266 -5.27 20.69 -23.80
N SER A 267 -4.31 21.18 -23.01
CA SER A 267 -3.63 22.45 -23.30
C SER A 267 -2.90 22.41 -24.65
N LYS A 268 -2.18 21.32 -24.96
CA LYS A 268 -1.49 21.12 -26.25
C LYS A 268 -2.47 21.07 -27.42
N ILE A 269 -3.55 20.27 -27.32
CA ILE A 269 -4.60 20.15 -28.33
C ILE A 269 -5.23 21.51 -28.63
N ILE A 270 -5.54 22.28 -27.59
CA ILE A 270 -6.13 23.61 -27.71
C ILE A 270 -5.18 24.56 -28.43
N GLU A 271 -3.88 24.53 -28.10
CA GLU A 271 -2.89 25.40 -28.71
C GLU A 271 -2.68 25.08 -30.19
N GLU A 272 -2.51 23.81 -30.56
CA GLU A 272 -2.33 23.40 -31.95
C GLU A 272 -3.57 23.68 -32.80
N ARG A 273 -4.75 23.39 -32.28
CA ARG A 273 -6.00 23.60 -33.04
C ARG A 273 -6.32 25.09 -33.21
N LYS A 274 -5.93 25.95 -32.25
CA LYS A 274 -6.00 27.40 -32.39
C LYS A 274 -5.13 27.93 -33.53
N LYS A 275 -3.92 27.35 -33.73
CA LYS A 275 -3.03 27.74 -34.84
C LYS A 275 -3.70 27.49 -36.19
N TYR A 276 -4.31 26.31 -36.37
CA TYR A 276 -5.06 25.96 -37.58
C TYR A 276 -6.31 26.82 -37.84
N THR A 277 -7.00 27.30 -36.79
CA THR A 277 -8.24 28.09 -36.94
C THR A 277 -7.96 29.58 -37.20
N ARG A 278 -6.74 30.05 -36.90
CA ARG A 278 -6.27 31.40 -37.20
C ARG A 278 -5.52 31.52 -38.54
N SER A 279 -5.29 30.39 -39.22
CA SER A 279 -4.75 30.30 -40.59
C SER A 279 -5.88 30.40 -41.60
#